data_AF-X0UHH7-F1
#
_entry.id   AF-X0UHH7-F1
#
_cell.length_a   1.000
_cell.length_b   1.000
_cell.length_c   1.000
_cell.angle_alpha   90.00
_cell.angle_beta   90.00
_cell.angle_gamma   90.00
#
_symmetry.space_group_name_H-M   'P 1'
#
loop_
_entity.id
_entity.type
_entity.pdbx_description
1 polymer ?
#
loop_
_entity_poly.entity_id
_entity_poly.type
_entity_poly.pdbx_seq_one_letter_code
_entity_poly.pdbx_strand_id
1 'polypeptide(L)'
;GRFTTAGGVSANYIASWDGFSWSPLGTGMSYHVYALTVYDNKLIAGGYFTTAGGVSANRIASWDGSSWDTLGSGMNSGVEALAVYDNRLIAGGAFTTAGGVSANYIASWDGSSWSPLGSGMNYWVWALAVYDNNLMVGGSFTTAGGKVSAYIAEWTKHDPNDVVDGDNEWSLPQDFRLEQNYPNPFNPATTIEFNLPVRGHVKIEIFNLLGQKVQTLVDEYKSAGTYYITWDGTDTGGNPLATGIYFCRFRAVVRQAHHPERSRGDDHVQTKKMLLIK
;
A
#
# COMPACT_ATOMS: atom_id res chain seq x y z
N GLY A 1 15.13 15.28 -7.55
CA GLY A 1 16.51 15.73 -7.25
C GLY A 1 16.67 17.23 -7.48
N ARG A 2 17.88 17.78 -7.35
CA ARG A 2 18.23 19.20 -7.67
C ARG A 2 18.82 19.32 -9.07
N PHE A 3 17.96 19.28 -10.08
CA PHE A 3 18.34 19.42 -11.48
C PHE A 3 17.19 19.99 -12.30
N THR A 4 17.51 20.63 -13.43
CA THR A 4 16.54 21.11 -14.42
C THR A 4 16.79 20.54 -15.82
N THR A 5 17.85 19.74 -15.97
CA THR A 5 18.19 19.03 -17.20
C THR A 5 18.66 17.62 -16.87
N ALA A 6 18.38 16.67 -17.75
CA ALA A 6 18.84 15.29 -17.68
C ALA A 6 19.20 14.81 -19.10
N GLY A 7 20.42 14.34 -19.31
CA GLY A 7 20.87 13.89 -20.64
C GLY A 7 20.78 14.94 -21.75
N GLY A 8 20.88 16.24 -21.41
CA GLY A 8 20.72 17.35 -22.37
C GLY A 8 19.27 17.74 -22.67
N VAL A 9 18.29 17.03 -22.12
CA VAL A 9 16.86 17.34 -22.24
C VAL A 9 16.40 18.15 -21.03
N SER A 10 15.50 19.11 -21.22
CA SER A 10 14.87 19.86 -20.13
C SER A 10 13.98 18.93 -19.30
N ALA A 11 14.29 18.79 -18.01
CA ALA A 11 13.58 17.90 -17.09
C ALA A 11 13.63 18.51 -15.68
N ASN A 12 12.51 19.08 -15.22
CA ASN A 12 12.45 19.82 -13.98
C ASN A 12 12.31 18.89 -12.78
N TYR A 13 13.43 18.65 -12.08
CA TYR A 13 13.57 17.93 -10.80
C TYR A 13 13.14 16.46 -10.79
N ILE A 14 12.61 15.95 -11.89
CA ILE A 14 12.26 14.54 -12.12
C ILE A 14 12.49 14.17 -13.59
N ALA A 15 13.00 12.97 -13.84
CA ALA A 15 13.25 12.43 -15.18
C ALA A 15 13.18 10.89 -15.13
N SER A 16 12.85 10.27 -16.27
CA SER A 16 12.89 8.83 -16.47
C SER A 16 14.00 8.45 -17.43
N TRP A 17 14.53 7.25 -17.26
CA TRP A 17 15.53 6.64 -18.15
C TRP A 17 14.94 5.35 -18.72
N ASP A 18 14.95 5.22 -20.04
CA ASP A 18 14.39 4.05 -20.75
C ASP A 18 15.45 3.00 -21.12
N GLY A 19 16.72 3.22 -20.73
CA GLY A 19 17.86 2.41 -21.17
C GLY A 19 18.73 3.07 -22.23
N PHE A 20 18.22 4.10 -22.92
CA PHE A 20 18.87 4.79 -24.03
C PHE A 20 18.87 6.32 -23.90
N SER A 21 17.80 6.90 -23.38
CA SER A 21 17.59 8.34 -23.31
C SER A 21 16.88 8.78 -22.03
N TRP A 22 17.17 10.00 -21.59
CA TRP A 22 16.48 10.65 -20.47
C TRP A 22 15.27 11.42 -21.01
N SER A 23 14.11 11.22 -20.38
CA SER A 23 12.86 11.92 -20.72
C SER A 23 12.28 12.64 -19.50
N PRO A 24 11.61 13.78 -19.68
CA PRO A 24 10.85 14.43 -18.60
C PRO A 24 9.56 13.66 -18.31
N LEU A 25 9.04 13.79 -17.09
CA LEU A 25 7.70 13.31 -16.72
C LEU A 25 6.73 14.49 -16.72
N GLY A 26 6.04 14.69 -17.85
CA GLY A 26 5.22 15.88 -18.09
C GLY A 26 6.07 17.15 -18.10
N THR A 27 5.59 18.23 -17.47
CA THR A 27 6.35 19.48 -17.30
C THR A 27 7.32 19.45 -16.10
N GLY A 28 7.34 18.34 -15.34
CA GLY A 28 8.15 18.15 -14.14
C GLY A 28 7.55 18.78 -12.88
N MET A 29 8.41 19.15 -11.93
CA MET A 29 8.00 19.69 -10.62
C MET A 29 8.36 21.17 -10.49
N SER A 30 7.69 21.91 -9.60
CA SER A 30 8.09 23.30 -9.31
C SER A 30 9.33 23.43 -8.43
N TYR A 31 9.72 22.36 -7.73
CA TYR A 31 10.86 22.36 -6.81
C TYR A 31 11.42 20.95 -6.58
N HIS A 32 12.40 20.84 -5.69
CA HIS A 32 13.12 19.61 -5.40
C HIS A 32 12.20 18.45 -5.02
N VAL A 33 12.43 17.31 -5.69
CA VAL A 33 11.99 15.97 -5.27
C VAL A 33 13.09 15.34 -4.45
N TYR A 34 12.79 14.90 -3.24
CA TYR A 34 13.73 14.25 -2.32
C TYR A 34 13.49 12.75 -2.17
N ALA A 35 12.24 12.30 -2.32
CA ALA A 35 11.88 10.90 -2.21
C ALA A 35 11.07 10.42 -3.42
N LEU A 36 11.32 9.17 -3.82
CA LEU A 36 10.54 8.44 -4.81
C LEU A 36 10.23 7.04 -4.26
N THR A 37 9.01 6.55 -4.47
CA THR A 37 8.64 5.14 -4.24
C THR A 37 7.57 4.73 -5.23
N VAL A 38 7.27 3.43 -5.31
CA VAL A 38 6.09 2.93 -6.04
C VAL A 38 5.04 2.51 -5.03
N TYR A 39 3.79 2.92 -5.24
CA TYR A 39 2.63 2.51 -4.44
C TYR A 39 1.42 2.36 -5.36
N ASP A 40 0.71 1.24 -5.25
CA ASP A 40 -0.47 0.92 -6.07
C ASP A 40 -0.23 1.13 -7.59
N ASN A 41 0.87 0.57 -8.09
CA ASN A 41 1.34 0.70 -9.48
C ASN A 41 1.58 2.14 -9.98
N LYS A 42 1.60 3.14 -9.10
CA LYS A 42 1.94 4.52 -9.40
C LYS A 42 3.30 4.90 -8.83
N LEU A 43 4.04 5.74 -9.55
CA LEU A 43 5.22 6.39 -9.00
C LEU A 43 4.77 7.51 -8.07
N ILE A 44 5.24 7.51 -6.83
CA ILE A 44 4.98 8.57 -5.87
C ILE A 44 6.24 9.43 -5.75
N ALA A 45 6.06 10.75 -5.83
CA ALA A 45 7.11 11.73 -5.62
C ALA A 45 6.84 12.57 -4.39
N GLY A 46 7.83 12.66 -3.49
CA GLY A 46 7.82 13.48 -2.29
C GLY A 46 8.93 14.54 -2.35
N GLY A 47 8.66 15.74 -1.86
CA GLY A 47 9.67 16.80 -1.81
C GLY A 47 9.10 18.13 -1.30
N TYR A 48 9.62 19.24 -1.84
CA TYR A 48 9.19 20.60 -1.46
C TYR A 48 8.42 21.33 -2.58
N PHE A 49 8.06 20.62 -3.65
CA PHE A 49 7.29 21.19 -4.75
C PHE A 49 5.85 21.52 -4.34
N THR A 50 5.25 22.44 -5.10
CA THR A 50 3.86 22.87 -4.99
C THR A 50 3.04 22.57 -6.24
N THR A 51 3.71 22.22 -7.34
CA THR A 51 3.07 21.74 -8.56
C THR A 51 3.84 20.56 -9.14
N ALA A 52 3.08 19.64 -9.75
CA ALA A 52 3.57 18.44 -10.43
C ALA A 52 2.83 18.32 -11.77
N GLY A 53 3.55 18.39 -12.90
CA GLY A 53 2.93 18.32 -14.22
C GLY A 53 1.91 19.42 -14.51
N GLY A 54 1.99 20.58 -13.83
CA GLY A 54 1.00 21.66 -13.90
C GLY A 54 -0.18 21.51 -12.91
N VAL A 55 -0.33 20.37 -12.24
CA VAL A 55 -1.32 20.15 -11.19
C VAL A 55 -0.83 20.74 -9.87
N SER A 56 -1.71 21.42 -9.14
CA SER A 56 -1.42 21.96 -7.80
C SER A 56 -1.32 20.83 -6.78
N ALA A 57 -0.11 20.34 -6.54
CA ALA A 57 0.17 19.19 -5.69
C ALA A 57 1.13 19.59 -4.56
N ASN A 58 0.66 19.54 -3.32
CA ASN A 58 1.41 20.00 -2.17
C ASN A 58 2.36 18.91 -1.66
N ARG A 59 3.61 18.92 -2.15
CA ARG A 59 4.79 18.21 -1.60
C ARG A 59 4.74 16.69 -1.75
N ILE A 60 3.61 16.16 -2.21
CA ILE A 60 3.45 14.79 -2.65
C ILE A 60 2.54 14.71 -3.89
N ALA A 61 2.87 13.84 -4.83
CA ALA A 61 2.10 13.58 -6.04
C ALA A 61 2.29 12.14 -6.53
N SER A 62 1.31 11.61 -7.26
CA SER A 62 1.39 10.30 -7.91
C SER A 62 1.42 10.42 -9.43
N TRP A 63 2.13 9.54 -10.10
CA TRP A 63 2.23 9.44 -11.55
C TRP A 63 1.75 8.08 -12.03
N ASP A 64 0.77 8.09 -12.93
CA ASP A 64 0.12 6.88 -13.47
C ASP A 64 0.79 6.31 -14.73
N GLY A 65 1.85 6.96 -15.21
CA GLY A 65 2.48 6.67 -16.51
C GLY A 65 2.27 7.76 -17.55
N SER A 66 1.29 8.65 -17.34
CA SER A 66 0.89 9.69 -18.29
C SER A 66 0.59 11.05 -17.66
N SER A 67 0.04 11.07 -16.44
CA SER A 67 -0.34 12.29 -15.71
C SER A 67 0.05 12.24 -14.25
N TRP A 68 0.26 13.44 -13.67
CA TRP A 68 0.45 13.64 -12.24
C TRP A 68 -0.89 13.93 -11.57
N ASP A 69 -1.14 13.30 -10.43
CA ASP A 69 -2.31 13.51 -9.56
C ASP A 69 -1.89 13.85 -8.13
N THR A 70 -2.80 14.45 -7.37
CA THR A 70 -2.61 14.75 -5.95
C THR A 70 -2.92 13.54 -5.06
N LEU A 71 -2.34 13.50 -3.85
CA LEU A 71 -2.76 12.59 -2.77
C LEU A 71 -3.44 13.41 -1.68
N GLY A 72 -4.76 13.58 -1.81
CA GLY A 72 -5.55 14.50 -0.98
C GLY A 72 -5.03 15.93 -1.06
N SER A 73 -5.09 16.66 0.05
CA SER A 73 -4.56 18.04 0.15
C SER A 73 -3.03 18.12 0.24
N GLY A 74 -2.33 16.99 0.34
CA GLY A 74 -0.88 16.90 0.52
C GLY A 74 -0.38 17.34 1.90
N MET A 75 0.84 17.87 1.97
CA MET A 75 1.53 18.23 3.22
C MET A 75 1.77 19.74 3.33
N ASN A 76 1.85 20.24 4.57
CA ASN A 76 2.16 21.65 4.83
C ASN A 76 3.66 21.98 4.73
N SER A 77 4.54 20.98 4.71
CA SER A 77 6.00 21.12 4.59
C SER A 77 6.58 19.94 3.80
N GLY A 78 7.91 19.89 3.68
CA GLY A 78 8.63 18.93 2.87
C GLY A 78 8.41 17.47 3.27
N VAL A 79 8.27 16.62 2.25
CA VAL A 79 8.34 15.16 2.37
C VAL A 79 9.75 14.71 1.99
N GLU A 80 10.48 14.17 2.96
CA GLU A 80 11.90 13.83 2.84
C GLU A 80 12.11 12.33 2.59
N ALA A 81 11.19 11.50 3.09
CA ALA A 81 11.25 10.06 2.96
C ALA A 81 9.88 9.49 2.62
N LEU A 82 9.89 8.47 1.76
CA LEU A 82 8.72 7.67 1.41
C LEU A 82 9.08 6.19 1.54
N ALA A 83 8.15 5.41 2.08
CA ALA A 83 8.23 3.95 2.09
C ALA A 83 6.84 3.36 1.92
N VAL A 84 6.75 2.12 1.45
CA VAL A 84 5.51 1.35 1.52
C VAL A 84 5.64 0.35 2.66
N TYR A 85 4.71 0.42 3.60
CA TYR A 85 4.66 -0.46 4.76
C TYR A 85 3.21 -0.91 4.95
N ASP A 86 3.00 -2.23 5.07
CA ASP A 86 1.67 -2.79 5.37
C ASP A 86 0.57 -2.35 4.37
N ASN A 87 0.89 -2.37 3.06
CA ASN A 87 0.03 -1.89 1.98
C ASN A 87 -0.41 -0.42 2.12
N ARG A 88 0.30 0.38 2.90
CA ARG A 88 0.10 1.83 3.02
C ARG A 88 1.34 2.55 2.53
N LEU A 89 1.13 3.73 1.96
CA LEU A 89 2.21 4.65 1.68
C LEU A 89 2.52 5.43 2.95
N ILE A 90 3.76 5.41 3.40
CA ILE A 90 4.24 6.16 4.56
C ILE A 90 5.05 7.35 4.06
N ALA A 91 4.74 8.53 4.57
CA ALA A 91 5.49 9.75 4.34
C ALA A 91 6.13 10.21 5.64
N GLY A 92 7.42 10.53 5.58
CA GLY A 92 8.19 11.15 6.65
C GLY A 92 8.81 12.46 6.17
N GLY A 93 8.93 13.45 7.04
CA GLY A 93 9.54 14.72 6.66
C GLY A 93 9.47 15.80 7.73
N ALA A 94 9.41 17.06 7.27
CA ALA A 94 9.37 18.25 8.11
C ALA A 94 7.94 18.79 8.34
N PHE A 95 6.92 18.03 7.96
CA PHE A 95 5.51 18.45 8.03
C PHE A 95 4.89 18.20 9.41
N THR A 96 3.85 18.97 9.71
CA THR A 96 3.00 18.82 10.91
C THR A 96 1.53 18.60 10.55
N THR A 97 1.21 18.58 9.26
CA THR A 97 -0.13 18.30 8.75
C THR A 97 -0.03 17.50 7.46
N ALA A 98 -0.85 16.45 7.34
CA ALA A 98 -0.98 15.63 6.14
C ALA A 98 -2.46 15.47 5.81
N GLY A 99 -2.87 15.77 4.58
CA GLY A 99 -4.28 15.68 4.17
C GLY A 99 -5.25 16.56 4.97
N GLY A 100 -4.75 17.60 5.64
CA GLY A 100 -5.55 18.48 6.51
C GLY A 100 -5.68 18.01 7.96
N VAL A 101 -5.18 16.82 8.32
CA VAL A 101 -5.14 16.35 9.71
C VAL A 101 -3.77 16.56 10.35
N SER A 102 -3.75 16.74 11.67
CA SER A 102 -2.50 16.86 12.43
C SER A 102 -1.69 15.57 12.32
N ALA A 103 -0.42 15.68 11.92
CA ALA A 103 0.48 14.54 11.78
C ALA A 103 1.91 14.99 12.04
N ASN A 104 2.49 14.54 13.15
CA ASN A 104 3.79 14.99 13.61
C ASN A 104 4.91 14.27 12.86
N TYR A 105 5.32 14.82 11.72
CA TYR A 105 6.49 14.43 10.90
C TYR A 105 6.42 13.05 10.23
N ILE A 106 5.36 12.27 10.47
CA ILE A 106 5.06 11.00 9.81
C ILE A 106 3.55 10.83 9.62
N ALA A 107 3.15 10.28 8.49
CA ALA A 107 1.76 9.99 8.17
C ALA A 107 1.67 8.76 7.24
N SER A 108 0.54 8.06 7.29
CA SER A 108 0.21 6.97 6.39
C SER A 108 -0.94 7.35 5.47
N TRP A 109 -0.90 6.83 4.25
CA TRP A 109 -1.94 6.95 3.24
C TRP A 109 -2.49 5.57 2.94
N ASP A 110 -3.81 5.47 2.94
CA ASP A 110 -4.56 4.21 2.79
C ASP A 110 -5.13 3.97 1.39
N GLY A 111 -4.80 4.85 0.45
CA GLY A 111 -5.42 4.90 -0.88
C GLY A 111 -6.41 6.06 -1.04
N SER A 112 -6.93 6.62 0.06
CA SER A 112 -7.97 7.65 0.06
C SER A 112 -7.71 8.82 1.02
N SER A 113 -7.07 8.56 2.15
CA SER A 113 -6.90 9.55 3.22
C SER A 113 -5.54 9.43 3.93
N TRP A 114 -5.05 10.57 4.43
CA TRP A 114 -3.87 10.63 5.29
C TRP A 114 -4.26 10.50 6.75
N SER A 115 -3.47 9.77 7.54
CA SER A 115 -3.63 9.64 8.99
C SER A 115 -2.27 9.70 9.70
N PRO A 116 -2.18 10.27 10.92
CA PRO A 116 -0.95 10.25 11.71
C PRO A 116 -0.57 8.81 12.13
N LEU A 117 0.72 8.50 12.24
CA LEU A 117 1.14 7.23 12.88
C LEU A 117 1.35 7.45 14.39
N GLY A 118 0.36 7.03 15.18
CA GLY A 118 0.35 7.25 16.63
C GLY A 118 0.58 8.72 16.97
N SER A 119 1.38 9.00 18.00
CA SER A 119 1.77 10.38 18.35
C SER A 119 2.80 11.01 17.40
N GLY A 120 3.35 10.24 16.45
CA GLY A 120 4.42 10.67 15.54
C GLY A 120 5.77 10.88 16.25
N MET A 121 6.56 11.83 15.76
CA MET A 121 7.87 12.18 16.33
C MET A 121 7.88 13.62 16.87
N ASN A 122 8.91 13.99 17.62
CA ASN A 122 9.11 15.37 18.07
C ASN A 122 9.99 16.23 17.15
N TYR A 123 10.52 15.66 16.07
CA TYR A 123 11.30 16.39 15.07
C TYR A 123 11.32 15.63 13.73
N TRP A 124 12.03 16.19 12.74
CA TRP A 124 12.00 15.74 11.35
C TRP A 124 12.44 14.28 11.16
N VAL A 125 11.78 13.62 10.21
CA VAL A 125 12.18 12.32 9.68
C VAL A 125 12.90 12.50 8.36
N TRP A 126 14.07 11.88 8.27
CA TRP A 126 14.97 11.96 7.12
C TRP A 126 14.99 10.67 6.30
N ALA A 127 14.68 9.53 6.94
CA ALA A 127 14.76 8.23 6.31
C ALA A 127 13.63 7.33 6.80
N LEU A 128 13.09 6.55 5.88
CA LEU A 128 12.17 5.45 6.14
C LEU A 128 12.71 4.22 5.42
N ALA A 129 12.72 3.08 6.10
CA ALA A 129 13.07 1.80 5.52
C ALA A 129 12.20 0.70 6.14
N VAL A 130 11.92 -0.35 5.38
CA VAL A 130 11.29 -1.55 5.93
C VAL A 130 12.36 -2.61 6.11
N TYR A 131 12.52 -3.08 7.34
CA TYR A 131 13.46 -4.13 7.71
C TYR A 131 12.76 -5.13 8.63
N ASP A 132 12.86 -6.42 8.30
CA ASP A 132 12.24 -7.51 9.07
C ASP A 132 10.73 -7.31 9.37
N ASN A 133 9.98 -6.78 8.40
CA ASN A 133 8.55 -6.41 8.51
C ASN A 133 8.25 -5.31 9.54
N ASN A 134 9.26 -4.57 9.99
CA ASN A 134 9.10 -3.40 10.82
C ASN A 134 9.48 -2.16 10.02
N LEU A 135 8.77 -1.07 10.29
CA LEU A 135 9.10 0.22 9.70
C LEU A 135 10.17 0.88 10.56
N MET A 136 11.36 1.02 10.00
CA MET A 136 12.47 1.74 10.58
C MET A 136 12.38 3.20 10.19
N VAL A 137 12.46 4.08 11.19
CA VAL A 137 12.37 5.53 11.03
C VAL A 137 13.67 6.15 11.50
N GLY A 138 14.35 6.86 10.62
CA GLY A 138 15.58 7.62 10.91
C GLY A 138 15.33 9.12 10.82
N GLY A 139 15.87 9.90 11.75
CA GLY A 139 15.60 11.33 11.80
C GLY A 139 16.46 12.11 12.79
N SER A 140 16.09 13.37 13.02
CA SER A 140 16.70 14.23 14.04
C SER A 140 15.84 14.33 15.31
N PHE A 141 14.87 13.44 15.47
CA PHE A 141 13.99 13.34 16.64
C PHE A 141 14.71 12.71 17.84
N THR A 142 14.20 13.01 19.04
CA THR A 142 14.62 12.38 20.31
C THR A 142 13.50 11.57 20.96
N THR A 143 12.27 11.71 20.46
CA THR A 143 11.08 10.99 20.91
C THR A 143 10.28 10.51 19.70
N ALA A 144 9.83 9.25 19.74
CA ALA A 144 8.95 8.63 18.75
C ALA A 144 7.81 7.89 19.46
N GLY A 145 6.56 8.07 19.00
CA GLY A 145 5.38 7.45 19.61
C GLY A 145 5.21 7.78 21.10
N GLY A 146 5.64 8.98 21.53
CA GLY A 146 5.62 9.40 22.93
C GLY A 146 6.71 8.79 23.82
N LYS A 147 7.58 7.92 23.29
CA LYS A 147 8.68 7.26 24.01
C LYS A 147 10.04 7.80 23.57
N VAL A 148 11.01 7.85 24.49
CA VAL A 148 12.38 8.26 24.15
C VAL A 148 12.98 7.23 23.20
N SER A 149 13.30 7.69 21.99
CA SER A 149 14.00 6.91 20.96
C SER A 149 14.71 7.93 20.09
N ALA A 150 16.02 8.07 20.26
CA ALA A 150 16.77 9.13 19.61
C ALA A 150 17.32 8.68 18.25
N TYR A 151 17.07 9.50 17.24
CA TYR A 151 17.60 9.42 15.87
C TYR A 151 17.17 8.22 15.03
N ILE A 152 16.83 7.11 15.67
CA ILE A 152 16.25 5.92 15.07
C ILE A 152 15.12 5.40 15.95
N ALA A 153 14.05 4.94 15.31
CA ALA A 153 12.93 4.29 15.96
C ALA A 153 12.43 3.15 15.09
N GLU A 154 11.86 2.16 15.75
CA GLU A 154 11.18 1.05 15.11
C GLU A 154 9.68 1.21 15.37
N TRP A 155 8.89 1.17 14.32
CA TRP A 155 7.45 1.02 14.44
C TRP A 155 7.13 -0.47 14.48
N THR A 156 6.95 -0.97 15.70
CA THR A 156 6.36 -2.29 15.96
C THR A 156 4.85 -2.12 16.09
N LYS A 157 4.07 -2.97 15.41
CA LYS A 157 2.64 -3.09 15.74
C LYS A 157 2.55 -3.56 17.20
N HIS A 158 1.92 -2.74 18.05
CA HIS A 158 1.71 -3.10 19.45
C HIS A 158 0.96 -4.44 19.52
N ASP A 159 1.30 -5.27 20.51
CA ASP A 159 0.44 -6.38 20.89
C ASP A 159 -0.94 -5.79 21.24
N PRO A 160 -2.06 -6.30 20.67
CA PRO A 160 -3.41 -5.82 21.01
C PRO A 160 -3.79 -5.97 22.50
N ASN A 161 -2.93 -6.60 23.32
CA ASN A 161 -3.06 -6.66 24.77
C ASN A 161 -2.33 -5.52 25.52
N ASP A 162 -1.52 -4.70 24.85
CA ASP A 162 -0.93 -3.51 25.46
C ASP A 162 -1.97 -2.40 25.50
N VAL A 163 -2.61 -2.25 26.65
CA VAL A 163 -3.53 -1.16 26.95
C VAL A 163 -2.75 0.15 26.96
N VAL A 164 -2.71 0.86 25.83
CA VAL A 164 -2.32 2.26 25.79
C VAL A 164 -3.49 3.05 25.22
N ASP A 165 -3.95 4.03 26.00
CA ASP A 165 -5.17 4.79 25.79
C ASP A 165 -5.25 5.44 24.39
N GLY A 166 -6.40 5.22 23.74
CA GLY A 166 -7.09 6.15 22.85
C GLY A 166 -6.30 6.72 21.66
N ASP A 167 -6.46 6.09 20.49
CA ASP A 167 -7.20 6.66 19.34
C ASP A 167 -6.84 5.91 18.04
N ASN A 168 -7.84 5.23 17.44
CA ASN A 168 -7.85 4.56 16.12
C ASN A 168 -6.70 3.58 15.84
N GLU A 169 -6.79 2.39 16.43
CA GLU A 169 -5.85 1.31 16.16
C GLU A 169 -6.17 0.56 14.86
N TRP A 170 -5.19 0.54 13.95
CA TRP A 170 -5.11 -0.38 12.82
C TRP A 170 -4.94 -1.82 13.31
N SER A 171 -6.03 -2.44 13.75
CA SER A 171 -6.04 -3.87 14.04
C SER A 171 -5.83 -4.65 12.74
N LEU A 172 -4.76 -5.45 12.68
CA LEU A 172 -4.63 -6.47 11.65
C LEU A 172 -5.77 -7.48 11.81
N PRO A 173 -6.24 -8.11 10.72
CA PRO A 173 -7.14 -9.22 10.87
C PRO A 173 -6.46 -10.32 11.71
N GLN A 174 -7.20 -10.87 12.66
CA GLN A 174 -6.73 -11.90 13.58
C GLN A 174 -6.70 -13.30 12.92
N ASP A 175 -7.49 -13.49 11.85
CA ASP A 175 -7.72 -14.78 11.24
C ASP A 175 -7.54 -14.78 9.73
N PHE A 176 -7.13 -15.93 9.20
CA PHE A 176 -7.26 -16.26 7.78
C PHE A 176 -8.74 -16.37 7.44
N ARG A 177 -9.25 -15.45 6.60
CA ARG A 177 -10.69 -15.39 6.32
C ARG A 177 -10.98 -15.00 4.89
N LEU A 178 -11.92 -15.68 4.27
CA LEU A 178 -12.57 -15.30 3.02
C LEU A 178 -14.00 -14.86 3.35
N GLU A 179 -14.33 -13.61 3.08
CA GLU A 179 -15.67 -13.09 3.29
C GLU A 179 -16.62 -13.50 2.17
N GLN A 180 -17.91 -13.38 2.43
CA GLN A 180 -18.92 -13.55 1.38
C GLN A 180 -18.76 -12.40 0.36
N ASN A 181 -18.62 -12.74 -0.92
CA ASN A 181 -18.51 -11.74 -1.98
C ASN A 181 -19.74 -10.81 -1.99
N TYR A 182 -19.52 -9.53 -2.30
CA TYR A 182 -20.59 -8.53 -2.40
C TYR A 182 -20.50 -7.74 -3.70
N PRO A 183 -21.61 -7.59 -4.46
CA PRO A 183 -22.92 -8.21 -4.22
C PRO A 183 -22.91 -9.74 -4.43
N ASN A 184 -23.87 -10.45 -3.84
CA ASN A 184 -24.17 -11.86 -4.15
C ASN A 184 -25.68 -12.11 -3.93
N PRO A 185 -26.50 -12.31 -4.97
CA PRO A 185 -26.15 -12.46 -6.39
C PRO A 185 -25.53 -11.21 -7.04
N PHE A 186 -24.80 -11.36 -8.15
CA PHE A 186 -24.11 -10.25 -8.84
C PHE A 186 -24.25 -10.29 -10.37
N ASN A 187 -24.07 -9.14 -11.02
CA ASN A 187 -24.08 -8.97 -12.48
C ASN A 187 -23.25 -7.74 -12.94
N PRO A 188 -22.24 -7.88 -13.81
CA PRO A 188 -21.42 -9.08 -13.97
C PRO A 188 -20.34 -9.18 -12.88
N ALA A 189 -20.13 -8.12 -12.08
CA ALA A 189 -18.98 -8.00 -11.19
C ALA A 189 -19.34 -8.09 -9.69
N THR A 190 -18.41 -8.62 -8.91
CA THR A 190 -18.48 -8.73 -7.44
C THR A 190 -17.11 -8.50 -6.81
N THR A 191 -17.10 -8.02 -5.57
CA THR A 191 -15.86 -7.86 -4.79
C THR A 191 -15.70 -9.04 -3.85
N ILE A 192 -14.50 -9.62 -3.85
CA ILE A 192 -14.05 -10.68 -2.97
C ILE A 192 -13.09 -10.06 -1.95
N GLU A 193 -13.45 -10.17 -0.67
CA GLU A 193 -12.65 -9.72 0.45
C GLU A 193 -12.00 -10.91 1.16
N PHE A 194 -10.71 -10.80 1.47
CA PHE A 194 -10.01 -11.81 2.26
C PHE A 194 -8.93 -11.20 3.17
N ASN A 195 -8.67 -11.90 4.27
CA ASN A 195 -7.84 -11.49 5.37
C ASN A 195 -6.64 -12.42 5.54
N LEU A 196 -5.47 -11.83 5.78
CA LEU A 196 -4.25 -12.52 6.16
C LEU A 196 -3.75 -11.96 7.50
N PRO A 197 -3.68 -12.76 8.57
CA PRO A 197 -3.10 -12.32 9.83
C PRO A 197 -1.57 -12.25 9.77
N VAL A 198 -0.96 -13.02 8.88
CA VAL A 198 0.50 -13.10 8.69
C VAL A 198 0.83 -13.29 7.22
N ARG A 199 2.07 -12.96 6.84
CA ARG A 199 2.53 -13.09 5.44
C ARG A 199 2.44 -14.54 4.94
N GLY A 200 1.95 -14.74 3.73
CA GLY A 200 1.79 -16.07 3.16
C GLY A 200 1.68 -16.05 1.65
N HIS A 201 1.83 -17.20 1.03
CA HIS A 201 1.53 -17.36 -0.39
C HIS A 201 0.02 -17.59 -0.55
N VAL A 202 -0.65 -16.67 -1.23
CA VAL A 202 -2.10 -16.65 -1.39
C VAL A 202 -2.51 -17.10 -2.78
N LYS A 203 -3.53 -17.94 -2.85
CA LYS A 203 -4.29 -18.20 -4.08
C LYS A 203 -5.76 -17.85 -3.89
N ILE A 204 -6.30 -17.07 -4.81
CA ILE A 204 -7.75 -16.87 -4.98
C ILE A 204 -8.13 -17.47 -6.33
N GLU A 205 -8.95 -18.52 -6.30
CA GLU A 205 -9.32 -19.29 -7.48
C GLU A 205 -10.85 -19.42 -7.58
N ILE A 206 -11.37 -19.29 -8.80
CA ILE A 206 -12.80 -19.45 -9.07
C ILE A 206 -13.05 -20.81 -9.74
N PHE A 207 -14.10 -21.50 -9.29
CA PHE A 207 -14.53 -22.80 -9.80
C PHE A 207 -15.99 -22.78 -10.22
N ASN A 208 -16.35 -23.55 -11.25
CA ASN A 208 -17.74 -23.81 -11.60
C ASN A 208 -18.35 -24.93 -10.71
N LEU A 209 -19.64 -25.22 -10.91
CA LEU A 209 -20.37 -26.26 -10.14
C LEU A 209 -19.79 -27.68 -10.30
N LEU A 210 -19.07 -27.95 -11.40
CA LEU A 210 -18.40 -29.23 -11.64
C LEU A 210 -17.03 -29.32 -10.93
N GLY A 211 -16.61 -28.27 -10.21
CA GLY A 211 -15.30 -28.20 -9.58
C GLY A 211 -14.15 -27.92 -10.55
N GLN A 212 -14.45 -27.51 -11.78
CA GLN A 212 -13.44 -27.09 -12.75
C GLN A 212 -13.01 -25.66 -12.45
N LYS A 213 -11.70 -25.42 -12.43
CA LYS A 213 -11.16 -24.06 -12.27
C LYS A 213 -11.44 -23.24 -13.51
N VAL A 214 -12.04 -22.07 -13.36
CA VAL A 214 -12.35 -21.15 -14.46
C VAL A 214 -11.35 -19.99 -14.52
N GLN A 215 -10.87 -19.53 -13.37
CA GLN A 215 -9.92 -18.42 -13.28
C GLN A 215 -9.10 -18.47 -11.99
N THR A 216 -7.88 -17.96 -12.05
CA THR A 216 -7.06 -17.64 -10.86
C THR A 216 -6.95 -16.13 -10.79
N LEU A 217 -7.43 -15.51 -9.71
CA LEU A 217 -7.44 -14.06 -9.53
C LEU A 217 -6.20 -13.57 -8.78
N VAL A 218 -5.65 -14.39 -7.87
CA VAL A 218 -4.44 -14.11 -7.11
C VAL A 218 -3.61 -15.38 -7.05
N ASP A 219 -2.29 -15.27 -7.28
CA ASP A 219 -1.32 -16.35 -7.12
C ASP A 219 0.06 -15.75 -6.79
N GLU A 220 0.21 -15.22 -5.57
CA GLU A 220 1.41 -14.48 -5.17
C GLU A 220 1.59 -14.46 -3.64
N TYR A 221 2.77 -14.02 -3.19
CA TYR A 221 3.00 -13.74 -1.77
C TYR A 221 2.35 -12.41 -1.38
N LYS A 222 1.60 -12.42 -0.27
CA LYS A 222 1.00 -11.23 0.34
C LYS A 222 1.42 -11.10 1.80
N SER A 223 1.55 -9.86 2.25
CA SER A 223 1.76 -9.54 3.66
C SER A 223 0.49 -9.78 4.48
N ALA A 224 0.58 -9.59 5.80
CA ALA A 224 -0.62 -9.48 6.63
C ALA A 224 -1.47 -8.29 6.16
N GLY A 225 -2.79 -8.40 6.23
CA GLY A 225 -3.72 -7.35 5.84
C GLY A 225 -5.06 -7.88 5.32
N THR A 226 -5.96 -6.93 5.07
CA THR A 226 -7.24 -7.17 4.39
C THR A 226 -7.13 -6.74 2.94
N TYR A 227 -7.61 -7.59 2.03
CA TYR A 227 -7.46 -7.44 0.59
C TYR A 227 -8.82 -7.53 -0.09
N TYR A 228 -9.01 -6.71 -1.14
CA TYR A 228 -10.21 -6.67 -1.97
C TYR A 228 -9.83 -6.94 -3.42
N ILE A 229 -10.52 -7.85 -4.08
CA ILE A 229 -10.33 -8.12 -5.51
C ILE A 229 -11.68 -8.24 -6.23
N THR A 230 -11.78 -7.60 -7.39
CA THR A 230 -12.98 -7.67 -8.22
C THR A 230 -12.90 -8.85 -9.17
N TRP A 231 -13.98 -9.62 -9.26
CA TRP A 231 -14.19 -10.59 -10.33
C TRP A 231 -15.38 -10.14 -11.19
N ASP A 232 -15.20 -10.13 -12.51
CA ASP A 232 -16.15 -9.63 -13.50
C ASP A 232 -16.97 -10.74 -14.18
N GLY A 233 -16.94 -11.96 -13.63
CA GLY A 233 -17.70 -13.09 -14.17
C GLY A 233 -17.12 -13.67 -15.46
N THR A 234 -15.83 -13.44 -15.75
CA THR A 234 -15.14 -14.01 -16.91
C THR A 234 -14.27 -15.23 -16.54
N ASP A 235 -13.83 -15.98 -17.56
CA ASP A 235 -12.78 -16.99 -17.43
C ASP A 235 -11.37 -16.40 -17.63
N THR A 236 -10.34 -17.25 -17.59
CA THR A 236 -8.94 -16.84 -17.81
C THR A 236 -8.70 -16.22 -19.19
N GLY A 237 -9.53 -16.51 -20.19
CA GLY A 237 -9.47 -15.92 -21.52
C GLY A 237 -10.27 -14.62 -21.67
N GLY A 238 -10.89 -14.12 -20.59
CA GLY A 238 -11.76 -12.95 -20.62
C GLY A 238 -13.15 -13.23 -21.20
N ASN A 239 -13.51 -14.50 -21.42
CA ASN A 239 -14.83 -14.85 -21.96
C ASN A 239 -15.89 -14.77 -20.85
N PRO A 240 -17.05 -14.13 -21.09
CA PRO A 240 -18.13 -14.08 -20.11
C PRO A 240 -18.68 -15.49 -19.80
N LEU A 241 -18.72 -15.86 -18.52
CA LEU A 241 -19.26 -17.15 -18.09
C LEU A 241 -20.79 -17.13 -18.03
N ALA A 242 -21.43 -18.31 -18.01
CA ALA A 242 -22.90 -18.42 -17.93
C ALA A 242 -23.44 -18.06 -16.54
N THR A 243 -24.69 -17.58 -16.46
CA THR A 243 -25.46 -17.49 -15.21
C THR A 243 -25.40 -18.81 -14.46
N GLY A 244 -25.10 -18.77 -13.17
CA GLY A 244 -24.98 -19.99 -12.38
C GLY A 244 -24.24 -19.83 -11.07
N ILE A 245 -24.03 -20.98 -10.43
CA ILE A 245 -23.30 -21.09 -9.17
C ILE A 245 -21.81 -21.27 -9.47
N TYR A 246 -21.01 -20.45 -8.79
CA TYR A 246 -19.56 -20.54 -8.78
C TYR A 246 -19.05 -20.63 -7.35
N PHE A 247 -17.80 -21.04 -7.17
CA PHE A 247 -17.13 -21.10 -5.88
C PHE A 247 -15.83 -20.31 -5.94
N CYS A 248 -15.67 -19.37 -5.01
CA CYS A 248 -14.39 -18.73 -4.75
C CYS A 248 -13.67 -19.53 -3.67
N ARG A 249 -12.44 -19.94 -3.95
CA ARG A 249 -11.56 -20.62 -3.01
C ARG A 249 -10.38 -19.73 -2.67
N PHE A 250 -10.21 -19.49 -1.39
CA PHE A 250 -9.04 -18.90 -0.77
C PHE A 250 -8.13 -19.99 -0.23
N ARG A 251 -6.84 -19.90 -0.54
CA ARG A 251 -5.79 -20.72 0.05
C ARG A 251 -4.62 -19.85 0.48
N ALA A 252 -4.16 -19.99 1.71
CA ALA A 252 -2.95 -19.34 2.21
C ALA A 252 -1.99 -20.38 2.78
N VAL A 253 -0.75 -20.38 2.30
CA VAL A 253 0.34 -21.20 2.85
C VAL A 253 1.33 -20.31 3.57
N VAL A 254 1.50 -20.55 4.86
CA VAL A 254 2.44 -19.82 5.73
C VAL A 254 3.67 -20.65 6.04
N ARG A 255 4.83 -19.99 6.06
CA ARG A 255 6.05 -20.58 6.63
C ARG A 255 6.20 -20.07 8.05
N GLN A 256 6.04 -20.94 9.05
CA GLN A 256 6.35 -20.57 10.43
C GLN A 256 7.86 -20.36 10.60
N ALA A 257 8.24 -19.29 11.28
CA ALA A 257 9.64 -18.99 11.58
C ALA A 257 10.17 -19.67 12.87
N HIS A 258 9.32 -20.35 13.65
CA HIS A 258 9.62 -20.64 15.06
C HIS A 258 9.46 -22.10 15.55
N HIS A 259 9.55 -23.13 14.69
CA HIS A 259 9.77 -24.50 15.19
C HIS A 259 10.57 -25.36 14.18
N PRO A 260 11.81 -25.79 14.51
CA PRO A 260 12.69 -26.52 13.59
C PRO A 260 12.25 -27.98 13.30
N GLU A 261 11.12 -28.46 13.84
CA GLU A 261 10.68 -29.86 13.70
C GLU A 261 9.37 -30.07 12.93
N ARG A 262 8.79 -29.02 12.31
CA ARG A 262 7.61 -29.18 11.43
C ARG A 262 7.85 -28.52 10.07
N SER A 263 8.34 -29.31 9.12
CA SER A 263 8.61 -28.92 7.73
C SER A 263 7.36 -28.80 6.84
N ARG A 264 6.16 -28.69 7.43
CA ARG A 264 4.91 -28.51 6.70
C ARG A 264 4.33 -27.14 7.10
N GLY A 265 4.37 -26.19 6.18
CA GLY A 265 3.69 -24.90 6.37
C GLY A 265 2.20 -25.12 6.62
N ASP A 266 1.62 -24.35 7.54
CA ASP A 266 0.18 -24.43 7.79
C ASP A 266 -0.55 -23.94 6.53
N ASP A 267 -1.54 -24.74 6.10
CA ASP A 267 -2.32 -24.51 4.89
C ASP A 267 -3.74 -24.16 5.32
N HIS A 268 -4.15 -22.93 5.05
CA HIS A 268 -5.49 -22.43 5.37
C HIS A 268 -6.31 -22.37 4.09
N VAL A 269 -7.45 -23.07 4.07
CA VAL A 269 -8.34 -23.13 2.90
C VAL A 269 -9.76 -22.77 3.31
N GLN A 270 -10.38 -21.83 2.58
CA GLN A 270 -11.79 -21.50 2.73
C GLN A 270 -12.45 -21.38 1.36
N THR A 271 -13.73 -21.73 1.27
CA THR A 271 -14.50 -21.66 0.03
C THR A 271 -15.83 -20.96 0.29
N LYS A 272 -16.22 -20.04 -0.59
CA LYS A 272 -17.52 -19.35 -0.57
C LYS A 272 -18.27 -19.57 -1.88
N LYS A 273 -19.56 -19.79 -1.77
CA LYS A 273 -20.48 -19.91 -2.91
C LYS A 273 -20.81 -18.51 -3.44
N MET A 274 -20.84 -18.37 -4.75
CA MET A 274 -21.22 -17.15 -5.46
C MET A 274 -22.31 -17.47 -6.49
N LEU A 275 -23.18 -16.49 -6.76
CA LEU A 275 -24.27 -16.61 -7.72
C LEU A 275 -24.19 -15.48 -8.76
N LEU A 276 -23.72 -15.83 -9.96
CA LEU A 276 -23.72 -14.93 -11.11
C LEU A 276 -25.09 -14.96 -11.76
N ILE A 277 -25.69 -13.79 -11.95
CA ILE A 277 -26.93 -13.59 -12.71
C ILE A 277 -26.64 -12.67 -13.90
N LYS A 278 -27.23 -12.98 -15.05
CA LYS A 278 -27.23 -12.14 -16.25
C LYS A 278 -28.61 -11.58 -16.47
#